data_AF-A0A538JMM7-F1
#
_entry.id   AF-A0A538JMM7-F1
#
_cell.length_a   1.000
_cell.length_b   1.000
_cell.length_c   1.000
_cell.angle_alpha   90.00
_cell.angle_beta   90.00
_cell.angle_gamma   90.00
#
_symmetry.space_group_name_H-M   'P 1'
#
loop_
_entity.id
_entity.type
_entity.pdbx_description
1 polymer ?
#
loop_
_entity_poly.entity_id
_entity_poly.type
_entity_poly.pdbx_seq_one_letter_code
_entity_poly.pdbx_strand_id
1 'polypeptide(L)'
;MSTMGERPDMCGDAVHQLYLYLDGELTPEKRELIQHHLDGCPPCFEAYDFEAELRMVIAHKCREQVPEQLRARVARALGLEGSEPQL
;
A
#
# COMPACT_ATOMS: atom_id res chain seq x y z
N MET A 1 -3.34 -22.66 23.13
CA MET A 1 -2.68 -21.49 22.51
C MET A 1 -3.53 -21.11 21.31
N SER A 2 -4.47 -20.19 21.47
CA SER A 2 -5.38 -19.74 20.41
C SER A 2 -5.61 -18.25 20.58
N THR A 3 -4.73 -17.42 20.00
CA THR A 3 -5.03 -16.00 19.77
C THR A 3 -5.87 -15.92 18.50
N MET A 4 -7.17 -16.20 18.66
CA MET A 4 -8.18 -16.09 17.62
C MET A 4 -8.96 -14.80 17.88
N GLY A 5 -8.86 -13.81 16.98
CA GLY A 5 -9.80 -12.70 16.90
C GLY A 5 -9.26 -11.33 17.32
N GLU A 6 -8.26 -10.81 16.60
CA GLU A 6 -8.13 -9.37 16.45
C GLU A 6 -9.25 -8.96 15.49
N ARG A 7 -10.34 -8.40 16.03
CA ARG A 7 -11.51 -8.05 15.22
C ARG A 7 -11.24 -6.71 14.52
N PRO A 8 -11.20 -6.66 13.19
CA PRO A 8 -10.88 -5.44 12.44
C PRO A 8 -11.95 -4.34 12.51
N ASP A 9 -12.99 -4.52 13.33
CA ASP A 9 -14.11 -3.58 13.51
C ASP A 9 -13.93 -2.60 14.69
N MET A 10 -12.87 -2.76 15.48
CA MET A 10 -12.57 -1.89 16.62
C MET A 10 -11.66 -0.73 16.20
N CYS A 11 -12.11 0.51 16.44
CA CYS A 11 -11.34 1.73 16.13
C CYS A 11 -9.93 1.75 16.76
N GLY A 12 -9.69 0.98 17.84
CA GLY A 12 -8.40 0.89 18.53
C GLY A 12 -7.28 0.23 17.70
N ASP A 13 -7.62 -0.78 16.89
CA ASP A 13 -6.66 -1.48 16.02
C ASP A 13 -6.72 -0.96 14.57
N ALA A 14 -7.65 -0.06 14.28
CA ALA A 14 -7.92 0.45 12.94
C ALA A 14 -6.68 1.12 12.33
N VAL A 15 -5.84 1.82 13.10
CA VAL A 15 -4.65 2.52 12.55
C VAL A 15 -3.61 1.54 11.99
N HIS A 16 -3.32 0.42 12.67
CA HIS A 16 -2.36 -0.55 12.15
C HIS A 16 -2.92 -1.26 10.90
N GLN A 17 -4.19 -1.64 10.96
CA GLN A 17 -4.89 -2.28 9.86
C GLN A 17 -5.08 -1.33 8.66
N LEU A 18 -5.17 -0.02 8.90
CA LEU A 18 -5.26 1.02 7.89
C LEU A 18 -3.98 1.09 7.03
N TYR A 19 -2.80 0.97 7.65
CA TYR A 19 -1.55 0.91 6.88
C TYR A 19 -1.49 -0.33 6.00
N LEU A 20 -1.81 -1.52 6.55
CA LEU A 20 -1.89 -2.75 5.76
C LEU A 20 -2.92 -2.66 4.62
N TYR A 21 -4.04 -1.98 4.86
CA TYR A 21 -5.05 -1.70 3.85
C TYR A 21 -4.52 -0.81 2.73
N LEU A 22 -3.84 0.28 3.08
CA LEU A 22 -3.23 1.23 2.13
C LEU A 22 -2.06 0.61 1.35
N ASP A 23 -1.31 -0.32 1.95
CA ASP A 23 -0.21 -1.06 1.32
C ASP A 23 -0.70 -2.25 0.47
N GLY A 24 -1.97 -2.64 0.62
CA GLY A 24 -2.56 -3.76 -0.13
C GLY A 24 -2.16 -5.14 0.40
N GLU A 25 -1.66 -5.22 1.63
CA GLU A 25 -1.14 -6.44 2.26
C GLU A 25 -2.23 -7.27 2.96
N LEU A 26 -3.47 -6.82 2.93
CA LEU A 26 -4.61 -7.53 3.52
C LEU A 26 -5.16 -8.62 2.59
N THR A 27 -5.68 -9.68 3.22
CA THR A 27 -6.50 -10.65 2.49
C THR A 27 -7.80 -9.99 2.00
N PRO A 28 -8.43 -10.52 0.94
CA PRO A 28 -9.68 -9.95 0.41
C PRO A 28 -10.76 -9.78 1.48
N GLU A 29 -10.89 -10.77 2.38
CA GLU A 29 -11.89 -10.76 3.45
C GLU A 29 -11.62 -9.65 4.46
N LYS A 30 -10.36 -9.43 4.83
CA LYS A 30 -9.97 -8.35 5.75
C LYS A 30 -10.14 -6.97 5.12
N ARG A 31 -9.86 -6.85 3.82
CA ARG A 31 -10.07 -5.63 3.06
C ARG A 31 -11.55 -5.22 3.07
N GLU A 32 -12.47 -6.15 2.86
CA GLU A 32 -13.91 -5.89 2.93
C GLU A 32 -14.35 -5.43 4.32
N LEU A 33 -13.84 -6.06 5.38
CA LEU A 33 -14.17 -5.68 6.76
C LEU A 33 -13.73 -4.25 7.10
N ILE A 34 -12.51 -3.86 6.73
CA ILE A 34 -12.04 -2.49 6.93
C ILE A 34 -12.82 -1.51 6.08
N GLN A 35 -13.11 -1.85 4.82
CA GLN A 35 -13.89 -0.98 3.96
C GLN A 35 -15.28 -0.70 4.55
N HIS A 36 -15.97 -1.73 5.03
CA HIS A 36 -17.24 -1.56 5.74
C HIS A 36 -17.10 -0.71 7.00
N HIS A 37 -15.98 -0.83 7.75
CA HIS A 37 -15.72 0.02 8.90
C HIS A 37 -15.53 1.49 8.51
N LEU A 38 -14.72 1.77 7.47
CA LEU A 38 -14.50 3.12 6.97
C LEU A 38 -15.80 3.77 6.47
N ASP A 39 -16.69 2.99 5.83
CA ASP A 39 -18.00 3.47 5.37
C ASP A 39 -18.93 3.85 6.54
N GLY A 40 -18.78 3.21 7.70
CA GLY A 40 -19.62 3.41 8.89
C GLY A 40 -19.00 4.29 9.99
N CYS A 41 -17.73 4.66 9.88
CA CYS A 41 -16.96 5.31 10.94
C CYS A 41 -16.24 6.56 10.43
N PRO A 42 -16.89 7.74 10.48
CA PRO A 42 -16.31 9.02 10.06
C PRO A 42 -14.90 9.32 10.62
N PRO A 43 -14.59 9.12 11.92
CA PRO A 43 -13.25 9.45 12.42
C PRO A 43 -12.15 8.53 11.84
N CYS A 44 -12.47 7.27 11.52
CA CYS A 44 -11.53 6.37 10.87
C CYS A 44 -11.38 6.69 9.37
N PHE A 45 -12.47 7.13 8.72
CA PHE A 45 -12.41 7.63 7.36
C PHE A 45 -11.56 8.90 7.24
N GLU A 46 -11.68 9.85 8.16
CA GLU A 46 -10.82 11.05 8.18
C GLU A 46 -9.33 10.69 8.33
N ALA A 47 -9.01 9.70 9.17
CA ALA A 47 -7.65 9.20 9.31
C ALA A 47 -7.15 8.51 8.02
N TYR A 48 -8.00 7.71 7.36
CA TYR A 48 -7.70 7.13 6.05
C TYR A 48 -7.40 8.19 5.00
N ASP A 49 -8.28 9.19 4.89
CA ASP A 49 -8.20 10.24 3.88
C ASP A 49 -6.89 11.04 4.01
N PHE A 50 -6.58 11.46 5.25
CA PHE A 50 -5.32 12.14 5.54
C PHE A 50 -4.08 11.31 5.16
N GLU A 51 -4.05 10.03 5.55
CA GLU A 51 -2.90 9.16 5.25
C GLU A 51 -2.77 8.87 3.75
N ALA A 52 -3.89 8.71 3.03
CA ALA A 52 -3.90 8.55 1.59
C ALA A 52 -3.36 9.80 0.89
N GLU A 53 -3.80 11.00 1.29
CA GLU A 53 -3.28 12.26 0.78
C GLU A 53 -1.79 12.43 1.07
N LEU A 54 -1.36 12.15 2.30
CA LEU A 54 0.05 12.24 2.69
C LEU A 54 0.93 11.32 1.84
N ARG A 55 0.51 10.07 1.62
CA ARG A 55 1.20 9.11 0.76
C ARG A 55 1.31 9.62 -0.68
N MET A 56 0.25 10.24 -1.22
CA MET A 56 0.31 10.86 -2.55
C MET A 56 1.33 12.00 -2.62
N VAL A 57 1.35 12.88 -1.61
CA VAL A 57 2.32 13.99 -1.54
C VAL A 57 3.75 13.46 -1.48
N ILE A 58 4.02 12.47 -0.62
CA ILE A 58 5.34 11.85 -0.51
C ILE A 58 5.74 11.21 -1.83
N ALA A 59 4.85 10.42 -2.43
CA ALA A 59 5.10 9.76 -3.71
C ALA A 59 5.33 10.75 -4.86
N HIS A 60 4.82 11.97 -4.77
CA HIS A 60 5.04 13.00 -5.78
C HIS A 60 6.31 13.83 -5.51
N LYS A 61 6.62 14.14 -4.25
CA LYS A 61 7.74 15.01 -3.86
C LYS A 61 9.07 14.25 -3.75
N CYS A 62 9.03 12.98 -3.37
CA CYS A 62 10.21 12.13 -3.18
C CYS A 62 10.48 11.22 -4.39
N ARG A 63 10.12 11.68 -5.60
CA ARG A 63 10.49 10.99 -6.85
C ARG A 63 11.87 11.43 -7.29
N GLU A 64 12.84 10.55 -7.15
CA GLU A 64 14.16 10.71 -7.74
C GLU A 64 14.25 9.92 -9.05
N GLN A 65 15.01 10.45 -10.02
CA GLN A 65 15.29 9.70 -11.25
C GLN A 65 16.18 8.51 -10.91
N VAL A 66 15.67 7.30 -11.16
CA VAL A 66 16.44 6.06 -11.01
C VAL A 66 17.58 6.06 -12.04
N PRO A 67 18.86 5.95 -11.62
CA PRO A 67 19.99 5.93 -12.54
C PRO A 67 19.89 4.78 -13.55
N GLU A 68 20.23 5.05 -14.81
CA GLU A 68 20.11 4.07 -15.90
C GLU A 68 20.93 2.80 -15.64
N GLN A 69 22.10 2.94 -15.02
CA GLN A 69 22.93 1.80 -14.62
C GLN A 69 22.23 0.87 -13.63
N LEU A 70 21.42 1.41 -12.71
CA LEU A 70 20.65 0.60 -11.78
C LEU A 70 19.49 -0.09 -12.50
N ARG A 71 18.80 0.60 -13.41
CA ARG A 71 17.74 0.01 -14.25
C ARG A 71 18.27 -1.16 -15.08
N ALA A 72 19.40 -0.98 -15.76
CA ALA A 72 20.04 -2.02 -16.57
C ALA A 72 20.44 -3.24 -15.72
N ARG A 73 20.99 -3.02 -14.51
CA ARG A 73 21.32 -4.12 -13.58
C ARG A 73 20.10 -4.90 -13.12
N VAL A 74 19.00 -4.21 -12.79
CA VAL A 74 17.74 -4.84 -12.38
C VAL A 74 17.12 -5.60 -13.55
N ALA A 75 17.08 -5.02 -14.75
CA ALA A 75 16.57 -5.67 -15.95
C ALA A 75 17.32 -6.97 -16.27
N ARG A 76 18.65 -6.97 -16.15
CA ARG A 76 19.49 -8.18 -16.27
C ARG A 76 19.16 -9.22 -15.22
N ALA A 77 19.03 -8.83 -13.96
CA ALA A 77 18.69 -9.75 -12.87
C ALA A 77 17.31 -10.40 -13.06
N LEU A 78 16.38 -9.68 -13.71
CA LEU A 78 15.05 -10.17 -14.05
C LEU A 78 14.97 -10.92 -15.39
N GLY A 79 16.07 -11.00 -16.16
CA GLY A 79 16.10 -11.66 -17.47
C GLY A 79 15.30 -10.95 -18.56
N LEU A 80 15.05 -9.64 -18.43
CA LEU A 80 14.26 -8.83 -19.37
C LEU A 80 15.05 -8.40 -20.63
N GLU A 81 16.11 -9.11 -20.99
CA GLU A 81 17.01 -8.75 -22.08
C GLU A 81 16.38 -9.15 -23.44
N GLY A 82 15.83 -8.19 -24.21
CA GLY A 82 15.33 -8.49 -25.55
C GLY A 82 14.36 -7.52 -26.22
N SER A 83 14.57 -6.20 -26.18
CA SER A 83 13.89 -5.27 -27.10
C SER A 83 14.72 -4.01 -27.36
N GLU A 84 15.88 -4.20 -27.97
CA GLU A 84 16.43 -3.17 -28.83
C GLU A 84 16.00 -3.51 -30.27
N PRO A 85 15.13 -2.71 -30.91
CA PRO A 85 15.25 -2.46 -32.33
C PRO A 85 16.01 -1.14 -32.51
N GLN A 86 17.12 -1.26 -33.23
CA GLN A 86 17.96 -0.17 -33.72
C GLN A 86 17.16 0.77 -34.64
N LEU A 87 17.14 2.08 -34.32
CA LEU A 87 17.23 3.28 -35.18
C LEU A 87 16.63 4.52 -34.50
#